data_AF-A0A2H4TL53-F1
#
_entry.id   AF-A0A2H4TL53-F1
#
_cell.length_a   1.000
_cell.length_b   1.000
_cell.length_c   1.000
_cell.angle_alpha   90.00
_cell.angle_beta   90.00
_cell.angle_gamma   90.00
#
_symmetry.space_group_name_H-M   'P 1'
#
loop_
_entity.id
_entity.type
_entity.pdbx_description
1 polymer ?
#
loop_
_entity_poly.entity_id
_entity_poly.type
_entity_poly.pdbx_seq_one_letter_code
_entity_poly.pdbx_strand_id
1 'polypeptide(L)'
;MMQSEHTAPCPTTSLSLPALLWDTRPEISESELAALDTLVDHFQQGGKNWSPDIQKRLSRLLLPLRDTLTKMHAAKAPYNSSIHDIVLEMQRIRKTYWAWTQEEWLEVICNSEGEFRRRFGARGNCRQYVIALAWLLCGFERLEHCGIFYQYRLCLKVFGRQSTDFAVSQLDNMMQVLGYVPRDSRNNGIRNAMCMAMLLQRDAQLDHITVTTLQQIAATCPDSLREASATLSRILAASGTIEEGFDYRITQRRRPPREYNATADVPTKWLVWCKRWRATSVLRPSSILSGWYVLLKCGQLVS
;
A
#
# COMPACT_ATOMS: atom_id res chain seq x y z
N MET A 1 18.97 1.73 13.40
CA MET A 1 19.57 2.83 12.63
C MET A 1 19.79 2.32 11.20
N MET A 2 18.87 2.60 10.28
CA MET A 2 19.01 2.29 8.85
C MET A 2 19.03 3.62 8.10
N GLN A 3 20.23 4.17 7.92
CA GLN A 3 20.47 5.17 6.89
C GLN A 3 20.41 4.44 5.54
N SER A 4 19.33 4.66 4.79
CA SER A 4 19.33 4.48 3.34
C SER A 4 18.52 5.62 2.71
N GLU A 5 18.98 6.84 2.96
CA GLU A 5 18.61 8.04 2.18
C GLU A 5 19.30 8.04 0.81
N HIS A 6 19.48 6.88 0.19
CA HIS A 6 19.55 6.84 -1.27
C HIS A 6 18.11 6.86 -1.76
N THR A 7 17.62 8.08 -1.85
CA THR A 7 16.34 8.47 -2.43
C THR A 7 16.10 7.67 -3.70
N ALA A 8 15.11 6.76 -3.67
CA ALA A 8 14.74 6.01 -4.86
C ALA A 8 14.41 7.01 -5.98
N PRO A 9 14.95 6.81 -7.20
CA PRO A 9 14.78 7.80 -8.23
C PRO A 9 13.29 7.86 -8.61
N CYS A 10 12.80 9.10 -8.70
CA CYS A 10 11.40 9.43 -8.85
C CYS A 10 11.27 10.82 -9.52
N PRO A 11 10.15 11.11 -10.17
CA PRO A 11 9.90 12.45 -10.69
C PRO A 11 9.67 13.46 -9.56
N THR A 12 9.86 14.73 -9.88
CA THR A 12 9.57 15.82 -8.95
C THR A 12 8.06 16.03 -8.78
N THR A 13 7.32 16.05 -9.89
CA THR A 13 5.87 16.29 -9.94
C THR A 13 5.11 15.02 -10.33
N SER A 14 3.78 15.05 -10.16
CA SER A 14 2.90 13.95 -10.58
C SER A 14 3.03 13.66 -12.07
N LEU A 15 3.01 12.37 -12.44
CA LEU A 15 3.06 12.01 -13.86
C LEU A 15 1.73 12.37 -14.52
N SER A 16 1.81 13.30 -15.48
CA SER A 16 0.82 13.40 -16.53
C SER A 16 1.28 12.58 -17.74
N LEU A 17 0.49 11.54 -18.07
CA LEU A 17 0.67 10.78 -19.29
C LEU A 17 -0.16 11.42 -20.40
N PRO A 18 0.39 11.60 -21.62
CA PRO A 18 -0.36 12.21 -22.71
C PRO A 18 -1.51 11.26 -23.08
N ALA A 19 -2.76 11.74 -23.01
CA ALA A 19 -3.95 10.90 -23.12
C ALA A 19 -4.18 10.25 -24.50
N LEU A 20 -3.35 10.50 -25.52
CA LEU A 20 -3.69 10.16 -26.91
C LEU A 20 -2.53 9.86 -27.88
N LEU A 21 -1.29 9.64 -27.41
CA LEU A 21 -0.16 9.44 -28.35
C LEU A 21 0.15 7.98 -28.69
N TRP A 22 -0.35 7.03 -27.90
CA TRP A 22 0.03 5.63 -28.06
C TRP A 22 -1.11 4.79 -28.62
N ASP A 23 -0.74 3.83 -29.47
CA ASP A 23 -1.66 2.80 -29.95
C ASP A 23 -1.87 1.74 -28.85
N THR A 24 -3.00 1.88 -28.14
CA THR A 24 -3.41 1.03 -27.01
C THR A 24 -4.30 -0.14 -27.44
N ARG A 25 -4.36 -0.46 -28.74
CA ARG A 25 -5.22 -1.55 -29.23
C ARG A 25 -4.92 -2.86 -28.49
N PRO A 26 -5.95 -3.53 -27.96
CA PRO A 26 -5.77 -4.73 -27.15
C PRO A 26 -5.28 -5.92 -27.99
N GLU A 27 -5.63 -5.96 -29.27
CA GLU A 27 -5.25 -7.03 -30.18
C GLU A 27 -3.74 -7.02 -30.41
N ILE A 28 -3.15 -8.22 -30.37
CA ILE A 28 -1.78 -8.43 -30.78
C ILE A 28 -1.75 -8.87 -32.24
N SER A 29 -0.97 -8.20 -33.08
CA SER A 29 -0.83 -8.59 -34.48
C SER A 29 0.05 -9.84 -34.61
N GLU A 30 -0.12 -10.59 -35.70
CA GLU A 30 0.75 -11.73 -36.03
C GLU A 30 2.23 -11.30 -36.11
N SER A 31 2.48 -10.09 -36.59
CA SER A 31 3.83 -9.52 -36.63
C SER A 31 4.40 -9.30 -35.23
N GLU A 32 3.61 -8.80 -34.29
CA GLU A 32 4.08 -8.62 -32.92
C GLU A 32 4.29 -9.96 -32.21
N LEU A 33 3.38 -10.92 -32.40
CA LEU A 33 3.52 -12.27 -31.85
C LEU A 33 4.83 -12.93 -32.31
N ALA A 34 5.10 -12.91 -33.62
CA ALA A 34 6.34 -13.47 -34.15
C ALA A 34 7.59 -12.72 -33.65
N ALA A 35 7.50 -11.40 -33.43
CA ALA A 35 8.59 -10.63 -32.83
C ALA A 35 8.82 -11.01 -31.36
N LEU A 36 7.74 -11.22 -30.59
CA LEU A 36 7.81 -11.68 -29.22
C LEU A 36 8.43 -13.08 -29.13
N ASP A 37 7.99 -14.03 -29.96
CA ASP A 37 8.55 -15.39 -29.99
C ASP A 37 10.06 -15.37 -30.26
N THR A 38 10.48 -14.67 -31.32
CA THR A 38 11.91 -14.50 -31.66
C THR A 38 12.70 -13.90 -30.49
N LEU A 39 12.13 -12.92 -29.80
CA LEU A 39 12.78 -12.22 -28.71
C LEU A 39 12.91 -13.10 -27.44
N VAL A 40 11.85 -13.83 -27.09
CA VAL A 40 11.86 -14.74 -25.95
C VAL A 40 12.82 -15.91 -26.18
N ASP A 41 12.85 -16.49 -27.38
CA ASP A 41 13.82 -17.51 -27.75
C ASP A 41 15.25 -17.00 -27.62
N HIS A 42 15.50 -15.75 -28.04
CA HIS A 42 16.80 -15.10 -27.87
C HIS A 42 17.20 -14.94 -26.40
N PHE A 43 16.25 -14.58 -25.52
CA PHE A 43 16.50 -14.47 -24.08
C PHE A 43 16.83 -15.83 -23.44
N GLN A 44 16.14 -16.90 -23.85
CA GLN A 44 16.43 -18.26 -23.37
C GLN A 44 17.85 -18.71 -23.75
N GLN A 45 18.36 -18.23 -24.88
CA GLN A 45 19.75 -18.47 -25.33
C GLN A 45 20.78 -17.57 -24.63
N GLY A 46 20.38 -16.75 -23.65
CA GLY A 46 21.26 -15.85 -22.90
C GLY A 46 21.50 -14.49 -23.60
N GLY A 47 20.83 -14.25 -24.71
CA GLY A 47 20.84 -12.98 -25.42
C GLY A 47 20.19 -11.87 -24.60
N LYS A 48 20.73 -10.65 -24.71
CA LYS A 48 20.21 -9.46 -23.99
C LYS A 48 19.92 -8.27 -24.90
N ASN A 49 20.31 -8.39 -26.17
CA ASN A 49 20.20 -7.31 -27.14
C ASN A 49 18.92 -7.48 -27.95
N TRP A 50 18.40 -6.35 -28.40
CA TRP A 50 17.15 -6.29 -29.15
C TRP A 50 17.48 -5.83 -30.56
N SER A 51 17.23 -6.67 -31.56
CA SER A 51 17.49 -6.26 -32.95
C SER A 51 16.66 -5.03 -33.33
N PRO A 52 17.16 -4.13 -34.18
CA PRO A 52 16.42 -2.94 -34.60
C PRO A 52 15.06 -3.28 -35.22
N ASP A 53 14.97 -4.40 -35.94
CA ASP A 53 13.74 -4.89 -36.54
C ASP A 53 12.69 -5.29 -35.47
N ILE A 54 13.08 -6.08 -34.46
CA ILE A 54 12.18 -6.46 -33.36
C ILE A 54 11.69 -5.21 -32.62
N GLN A 55 12.58 -4.25 -32.35
CA GLN A 55 12.21 -3.00 -31.69
C GLN A 55 11.21 -2.19 -32.53
N LYS A 56 11.34 -2.19 -33.85
CA LYS A 56 10.40 -1.51 -34.76
C LYS A 56 9.04 -2.20 -34.73
N ARG A 57 9.01 -3.53 -34.82
CA ARG A 57 7.76 -4.33 -34.83
C ARG A 57 6.99 -4.24 -33.51
N LEU A 58 7.69 -4.17 -32.38
CA LEU A 58 7.10 -4.02 -31.04
C LEU A 58 6.98 -2.55 -30.58
N SER A 59 7.27 -1.58 -31.46
CA SER A 59 7.42 -0.18 -31.08
C SER A 59 6.21 0.38 -30.31
N ARG A 60 4.98 0.11 -30.78
CA ARG A 60 3.76 0.58 -30.09
C ARG A 60 3.58 -0.02 -28.70
N LEU A 61 4.11 -1.20 -28.43
CA LEU A 61 4.05 -1.86 -27.13
C LEU A 61 5.16 -1.37 -26.20
N LEU A 62 6.36 -1.11 -26.74
CA LEU A 62 7.53 -0.74 -25.96
C LEU A 62 7.59 0.76 -25.63
N LEU A 63 7.19 1.64 -26.55
CA LEU A 63 7.26 3.09 -26.35
C LEU A 63 6.52 3.56 -25.08
N PRO A 64 5.26 3.14 -24.81
CA PRO A 64 4.54 3.55 -23.62
C PRO A 64 5.25 3.13 -22.33
N LEU A 65 5.79 1.91 -22.28
CA LEU A 65 6.55 1.41 -21.14
C LEU A 65 7.83 2.24 -20.92
N ARG A 66 8.58 2.46 -22.01
CA ARG A 66 9.85 3.21 -22.00
C ARG A 66 9.65 4.65 -21.57
N ASP A 67 8.65 5.33 -22.14
CA ASP A 67 8.34 6.72 -21.83
C ASP A 67 7.91 6.86 -20.37
N THR A 68 7.05 5.96 -19.89
CA THR A 68 6.56 5.97 -18.51
C THR A 68 7.68 5.69 -17.52
N LEU A 69 8.53 4.69 -17.78
CA LEU A 69 9.71 4.41 -16.95
C LEU A 69 10.71 5.58 -16.93
N THR A 70 10.90 6.25 -18.07
CA THR A 70 11.77 7.43 -18.18
C THR A 70 11.21 8.58 -17.34
N LYS A 71 9.90 8.87 -17.47
CA LYS A 71 9.22 9.87 -16.65
C LYS A 71 9.19 9.53 -15.16
N MET A 72 9.23 8.26 -14.79
CA MET A 72 9.40 7.83 -13.40
C MET A 72 10.86 7.93 -12.89
N HIS A 73 11.80 8.35 -13.75
CA HIS A 73 13.23 8.35 -13.48
C HIS A 73 13.75 6.95 -13.09
N ALA A 74 13.23 5.88 -13.69
CA ALA A 74 13.67 4.53 -13.35
C ALA A 74 15.17 4.35 -13.60
N ALA A 75 15.89 3.80 -12.61
CA ALA A 75 17.29 3.43 -12.80
C ALA A 75 17.43 2.35 -13.89
N LYS A 76 18.59 2.29 -14.55
CA LYS A 76 18.83 1.41 -15.71
C LYS A 76 18.47 -0.06 -15.46
N ALA A 77 18.80 -0.60 -14.29
CA ALA A 77 18.50 -1.99 -13.95
C ALA A 77 16.98 -2.27 -13.86
N PRO A 78 16.19 -1.62 -12.99
CA PRO A 78 14.74 -1.82 -12.95
C PRO A 78 14.03 -1.38 -14.24
N TYR A 79 14.55 -0.38 -14.97
CA TYR A 79 14.03 0.00 -16.29
C TYR A 79 14.05 -1.18 -17.26
N ASN A 80 15.21 -1.80 -17.44
CA ASN A 80 15.38 -2.91 -18.38
C ASN A 80 14.62 -4.15 -17.93
N SER A 81 14.67 -4.47 -16.62
CA SER A 81 13.94 -5.62 -16.08
C SER A 81 12.42 -5.46 -16.23
N SER A 82 11.85 -4.28 -15.97
CA SER A 82 10.39 -4.10 -16.08
C SER A 82 9.89 -4.33 -17.51
N ILE A 83 10.62 -3.83 -18.52
CA ILE A 83 10.29 -4.04 -19.93
C ILE A 83 10.43 -5.52 -20.29
N HIS A 84 11.53 -6.14 -19.89
CA HIS A 84 11.79 -7.55 -20.14
C HIS A 84 10.69 -8.45 -19.54
N ASP A 85 10.33 -8.23 -18.27
CA ASP A 85 9.37 -9.05 -17.54
C ASP A 85 7.97 -8.94 -18.16
N ILE A 86 7.53 -7.72 -18.53
CA ILE A 86 6.25 -7.52 -19.24
C ILE A 86 6.25 -8.19 -20.62
N VAL A 87 7.37 -8.16 -21.34
CA VAL A 87 7.49 -8.76 -22.68
C VAL A 87 7.48 -10.28 -22.64
N LEU A 88 8.13 -10.89 -21.66
CA LEU A 88 8.01 -12.32 -21.40
C LEU A 88 6.54 -12.71 -21.16
N GLU A 89 5.83 -11.93 -20.35
CA GLU A 89 4.43 -12.21 -20.02
C GLU A 89 3.49 -11.95 -21.20
N MET A 90 3.75 -10.98 -22.07
CA MET A 90 2.96 -10.80 -23.30
C MET A 90 3.10 -12.00 -24.22
N GLN A 91 4.30 -12.58 -24.32
CA GLN A 91 4.53 -13.80 -25.11
C GLN A 91 3.83 -15.00 -24.48
N ARG A 92 3.88 -15.16 -23.15
CA ARG A 92 3.23 -16.26 -22.43
C ARG A 92 1.71 -16.19 -22.51
N ILE A 93 1.13 -15.02 -22.22
CA ILE A 93 -0.32 -14.79 -22.17
C ILE A 93 -0.92 -14.63 -23.58
N ARG A 94 -0.08 -14.32 -24.58
CA ARG A 94 -0.49 -14.04 -25.97
C ARG A 94 -1.47 -12.87 -26.09
N LYS A 95 -1.29 -11.86 -25.23
CA LYS A 95 -2.07 -10.62 -25.21
C LYS A 95 -1.13 -9.43 -24.98
N THR A 96 -1.49 -8.28 -25.53
CA THR A 96 -0.85 -7.02 -25.14
C THR A 96 -1.14 -6.73 -23.66
N TYR A 97 -0.22 -6.06 -22.96
CA TYR A 97 -0.44 -5.70 -21.56
C TYR A 97 -1.61 -4.72 -21.37
N TRP A 98 -2.02 -4.03 -22.43
CA TRP A 98 -3.24 -3.20 -22.46
C TRP A 98 -4.51 -4.01 -22.25
N ALA A 99 -4.51 -5.28 -22.68
CA ALA A 99 -5.67 -6.17 -22.62
C ALA A 99 -5.67 -7.11 -21.40
N TRP A 100 -4.67 -7.02 -20.53
CA TRP A 100 -4.61 -7.86 -19.35
C TRP A 100 -5.69 -7.45 -18.35
N THR A 101 -6.42 -8.47 -17.87
CA THR A 101 -7.36 -8.38 -16.76
C THR A 101 -6.63 -8.03 -15.46
N GLN A 102 -7.40 -7.63 -14.44
CA GLN A 102 -6.84 -7.38 -13.11
C GLN A 102 -6.19 -8.65 -12.54
N GLU A 103 -6.76 -9.83 -12.82
CA GLU A 103 -6.24 -11.14 -12.41
C GLU A 103 -4.93 -11.49 -13.10
N GLU A 104 -4.82 -11.24 -14.41
CA GLU A 104 -3.57 -11.42 -15.16
C GLU A 104 -2.48 -10.47 -14.63
N TRP A 105 -2.82 -9.21 -14.35
CA TRP A 105 -1.88 -8.28 -13.70
C TRP A 105 -1.42 -8.77 -12.33
N LEU A 106 -2.33 -9.29 -11.50
CA LEU A 106 -1.97 -9.86 -10.19
C LEU A 106 -1.02 -11.07 -10.33
N GLU A 107 -1.26 -11.93 -11.33
CA GLU A 107 -0.37 -13.07 -11.61
C GLU A 107 1.04 -12.62 -11.99
N VAL A 108 1.14 -11.58 -12.83
CA VAL A 108 2.41 -11.00 -13.27
C VAL A 108 3.13 -10.28 -12.12
N ILE A 109 2.41 -9.48 -11.32
CA ILE A 109 2.97 -8.71 -10.20
C ILE A 109 3.43 -9.63 -9.05
N CYS A 110 2.85 -10.82 -8.93
CA CYS A 110 3.03 -11.78 -7.84
C CYS A 110 2.63 -11.20 -6.46
N ASN A 111 2.54 -12.05 -5.43
CA ASN A 111 2.10 -11.63 -4.10
C ASN A 111 3.26 -11.11 -3.21
N SER A 112 4.51 -11.33 -3.63
CA SER A 112 5.69 -10.86 -2.90
C SER A 112 6.89 -10.57 -3.81
N GLU A 113 7.83 -9.78 -3.31
CA GLU A 113 9.12 -9.54 -3.97
C GLU A 113 9.91 -10.84 -4.18
N GLY A 114 9.81 -11.79 -3.25
CA GLY A 114 10.50 -13.07 -3.33
C GLY A 114 9.94 -13.98 -4.43
N GLU A 115 8.61 -14.02 -4.60
CA GLU A 115 7.97 -14.70 -5.71
C GLU A 115 8.31 -14.06 -7.05
N PHE A 116 8.19 -12.73 -7.13
CA PHE A 116 8.53 -11.98 -8.34
C PHE A 116 9.98 -12.22 -8.77
N ARG A 117 10.93 -12.18 -7.82
CA ARG A 117 12.35 -12.49 -8.09
C ARG A 117 12.55 -13.94 -8.55
N ARG A 118 11.84 -14.91 -7.97
CA ARG A 118 11.94 -16.32 -8.40
C ARG A 118 11.41 -16.51 -9.82
N ARG A 119 10.34 -15.80 -10.19
CA ARG A 119 9.73 -15.88 -11.53
C ARG A 119 10.62 -15.23 -12.60
N PHE A 120 11.11 -14.02 -12.35
CA PHE A 120 11.78 -13.21 -13.38
C PHE A 120 13.30 -13.07 -13.22
N GLY A 121 13.88 -13.52 -12.10
CA GLY A 121 15.28 -13.24 -11.79
C GLY A 121 15.61 -11.77 -11.54
N ALA A 122 14.57 -10.92 -11.45
CA ALA A 122 14.69 -9.48 -11.38
C ALA A 122 15.43 -9.01 -10.11
N ARG A 123 16.22 -7.95 -10.26
CA ARG A 123 16.99 -7.33 -9.17
C ARG A 123 16.43 -5.95 -8.82
N GLY A 124 16.77 -5.49 -7.62
CA GLY A 124 16.40 -4.15 -7.16
C GLY A 124 14.92 -4.02 -6.86
N ASN A 125 14.32 -2.92 -7.28
CA ASN A 125 12.91 -2.57 -7.05
C ASN A 125 12.05 -2.72 -8.33
N CYS A 126 12.40 -3.67 -9.21
CA CYS A 126 11.70 -3.91 -10.49
C CYS A 126 10.18 -4.05 -10.30
N ARG A 127 9.76 -4.89 -9.36
CA ARG A 127 8.34 -5.15 -9.07
C ARG A 127 7.54 -3.88 -8.80
N GLN A 128 8.13 -2.89 -8.12
CA GLN A 128 7.48 -1.61 -7.85
C GLN A 128 7.20 -0.81 -9.14
N TYR A 129 8.08 -0.91 -10.12
CA TYR A 129 7.87 -0.26 -11.42
C TYR A 129 6.85 -1.02 -12.26
N VAL A 130 6.80 -2.36 -12.19
CA VAL A 130 5.73 -3.14 -12.84
C VAL A 130 4.36 -2.79 -12.26
N ILE A 131 4.23 -2.69 -10.93
CA ILE A 131 2.99 -2.21 -10.28
C ILE A 131 2.64 -0.80 -10.75
N ALA A 132 3.63 0.11 -10.79
CA ALA A 132 3.39 1.48 -11.25
C ALA A 132 2.93 1.55 -12.72
N LEU A 133 3.51 0.72 -13.60
CA LEU A 133 3.12 0.63 -15.00
C LEU A 133 1.68 0.12 -15.16
N ALA A 134 1.31 -0.95 -14.45
CA ALA A 134 -0.05 -1.47 -14.44
C ALA A 134 -1.06 -0.41 -13.97
N TRP A 135 -0.72 0.32 -12.90
CA TRP A 135 -1.57 1.37 -12.34
C TRP A 135 -1.70 2.58 -13.27
N LEU A 136 -0.60 3.06 -13.85
CA LEU A 136 -0.57 4.26 -14.70
C LEU A 136 -1.14 4.02 -16.09
N LEU A 137 -0.83 2.88 -16.71
CA LEU A 137 -1.17 2.60 -18.10
C LEU A 137 -2.46 1.81 -18.24
N CYS A 138 -2.71 0.85 -17.36
CA CYS A 138 -3.73 -0.17 -17.60
C CYS A 138 -4.92 -0.09 -16.63
N GLY A 139 -5.04 0.99 -15.86
CA GLY A 139 -6.15 1.15 -14.93
C GLY A 139 -6.17 0.09 -13.83
N PHE A 140 -5.02 -0.49 -13.47
CA PHE A 140 -4.96 -1.48 -12.40
C PHE A 140 -5.41 -0.86 -11.06
N GLU A 141 -6.36 -1.50 -10.38
CA GLU A 141 -7.02 -0.96 -9.19
C GLU A 141 -7.02 -1.91 -7.99
N ARG A 142 -6.60 -3.18 -8.18
CA ARG A 142 -6.57 -4.21 -7.12
C ARG A 142 -5.29 -4.20 -6.27
N LEU A 143 -4.78 -3.02 -5.91
CA LEU A 143 -3.51 -2.88 -5.18
C LEU A 143 -3.50 -3.60 -3.82
N GLU A 144 -4.65 -3.71 -3.16
CA GLU A 144 -4.81 -4.44 -1.90
C GLU A 144 -4.54 -5.95 -2.03
N HIS A 145 -4.61 -6.48 -3.26
CA HIS A 145 -4.36 -7.88 -3.57
C HIS A 145 -2.91 -8.14 -4.02
N CYS A 146 -2.08 -7.10 -4.17
CA CYS A 146 -0.67 -7.24 -4.53
C CYS A 146 0.23 -7.66 -3.35
N GLY A 147 -0.34 -8.10 -2.23
CA GLY A 147 0.41 -8.49 -1.03
C GLY A 147 1.28 -7.36 -0.47
N ILE A 148 2.49 -7.69 -0.01
CA ILE A 148 3.36 -6.73 0.66
C ILE A 148 4.18 -5.94 -0.38
N PHE A 149 4.06 -4.61 -0.34
CA PHE A 149 4.84 -3.69 -1.15
C PHE A 149 5.03 -2.35 -0.42
N TYR A 150 5.96 -1.51 -0.89
CA TYR A 150 6.27 -0.22 -0.25
C TYR A 150 5.39 0.91 -0.79
N GLN A 151 4.27 1.22 -0.12
CA GLN A 151 3.26 2.19 -0.58
C GLN A 151 3.88 3.57 -0.84
N TYR A 152 4.68 4.10 0.09
CA TYR A 152 5.36 5.39 -0.09
C TYR A 152 6.27 5.42 -1.33
N ARG A 153 6.99 4.33 -1.61
CA ARG A 153 7.88 4.25 -2.79
C ARG A 153 7.10 4.15 -4.10
N LEU A 154 5.88 3.66 -4.07
CA LEU A 154 4.95 3.65 -5.20
C LEU A 154 4.35 5.05 -5.39
N CYS A 155 3.91 5.74 -4.33
CA CYS A 155 3.47 7.14 -4.38
C CYS A 155 4.53 8.04 -5.02
N LEU A 156 5.80 7.91 -4.60
CA LEU A 156 6.90 8.66 -5.21
C LEU A 156 6.99 8.43 -6.73
N LYS A 157 6.71 7.22 -7.21
CA LYS A 157 6.76 6.91 -8.64
C LYS A 157 5.60 7.51 -9.41
N VAL A 158 4.38 7.48 -8.86
CA VAL A 158 3.17 7.85 -9.61
C VAL A 158 2.76 9.31 -9.39
N PHE A 159 2.86 9.80 -8.15
CA PHE A 159 2.50 11.17 -7.76
C PHE A 159 3.70 12.12 -7.70
N GLY A 160 4.92 11.58 -7.80
CA GLY A 160 6.14 12.37 -7.69
C GLY A 160 6.49 12.76 -6.25
N ARG A 161 7.71 13.27 -6.09
CA ARG A 161 8.29 13.64 -4.80
C ARG A 161 7.53 14.75 -4.11
N GLN A 162 7.23 15.84 -4.82
CA GLN A 162 6.66 17.04 -4.22
C GLN A 162 5.30 16.75 -3.58
N SER A 163 4.37 16.14 -4.31
CA SER A 163 3.04 15.83 -3.80
C SER A 163 3.08 14.79 -2.68
N THR A 164 3.93 13.77 -2.82
CA THR A 164 4.05 12.72 -1.78
C THR A 164 4.65 13.29 -0.49
N ASP A 165 5.75 14.04 -0.57
CA ASP A 165 6.42 14.61 0.60
C ASP A 165 5.55 15.70 1.26
N PHE A 166 4.76 16.44 0.48
CA PHE A 166 3.77 17.39 0.98
C PHE A 166 2.69 16.70 1.83
N ALA A 167 2.04 15.66 1.29
CA ALA A 167 1.02 14.90 2.03
C ALA A 167 1.61 14.27 3.31
N VAL A 168 2.83 13.73 3.23
CA VAL A 168 3.55 13.21 4.40
C VAL A 168 3.80 14.29 5.45
N SER A 169 4.18 15.49 5.03
CA SER A 169 4.44 16.60 5.95
C SER A 169 3.15 17.09 6.62
N GLN A 170 2.02 17.13 5.89
CA GLN A 170 0.71 17.43 6.46
C GLN A 170 0.32 16.40 7.53
N LEU A 171 0.43 15.11 7.21
CA LEU A 171 0.14 14.04 8.17
C LEU A 171 1.04 14.11 9.41
N ASP A 172 2.33 14.37 9.22
CA ASP A 172 3.28 14.50 10.32
C ASP A 172 2.88 15.61 11.31
N ASN A 173 2.42 16.75 10.79
CA ASN A 173 1.93 17.86 11.61
C ASN A 173 0.67 17.46 12.40
N MET A 174 -0.32 16.84 11.74
CA MET A 174 -1.54 16.35 12.39
C MET A 174 -1.23 15.33 13.50
N MET A 175 -0.28 14.44 13.22
CA MET A 175 0.19 13.43 14.17
C MET A 175 0.86 14.07 15.40
N GLN A 176 1.71 15.09 15.22
CA GLN A 176 2.37 15.78 16.33
C GLN A 176 1.38 16.47 17.26
N VAL A 177 0.36 17.13 16.72
CA VAL A 177 -0.69 17.80 17.50
C VAL A 177 -1.40 16.81 18.44
N LEU A 178 -1.56 15.56 17.99
CA LEU A 178 -2.20 14.49 18.77
C LEU A 178 -1.22 13.67 19.63
N GLY A 179 0.04 14.09 19.73
CA GLY A 179 1.07 13.47 20.57
C GLY A 179 1.73 12.23 19.96
N TYR A 180 1.54 11.95 18.67
CA TYR A 180 2.29 10.91 17.97
C TYR A 180 3.67 11.43 17.56
N VAL A 181 4.66 10.52 17.55
CA VAL A 181 6.01 10.81 17.05
C VAL A 181 6.07 10.40 15.57
N PRO A 182 6.12 11.32 14.61
CA PRO A 182 5.91 10.97 13.19
C PRO A 182 7.00 10.10 12.58
N ARG A 183 8.21 10.12 13.14
CA ARG A 183 9.37 9.34 12.67
C ARG A 183 9.65 8.10 13.52
N ASP A 184 8.72 7.75 14.38
CA ASP A 184 8.78 6.48 15.10
C ASP A 184 8.36 5.35 14.17
N SER A 185 9.19 4.31 14.09
CA SER A 185 8.91 3.09 13.33
C SER A 185 7.54 2.46 13.63
N ARG A 186 7.03 2.62 14.86
CA ARG A 186 5.70 2.15 15.28
C ARG A 186 4.56 2.86 14.56
N ASN A 187 4.78 4.08 14.08
CA ASN A 187 3.79 4.91 13.40
C ASN A 187 3.90 4.87 11.88
N ASN A 188 4.88 4.15 11.32
CA ASN A 188 5.03 3.99 9.87
C ASN A 188 3.79 3.38 9.22
N GLY A 189 3.03 2.56 9.96
CA GLY A 189 1.75 2.01 9.49
C GLY A 189 0.77 3.09 9.07
N ILE A 190 0.68 4.20 9.82
CA ILE A 190 -0.25 5.31 9.56
C ILE A 190 0.10 5.98 8.23
N ARG A 191 1.39 6.24 7.98
CA ARG A 191 1.88 6.76 6.69
C ARG A 191 1.58 5.79 5.54
N ASN A 192 1.79 4.50 5.75
CA ASN A 192 1.49 3.49 4.72
C ASN A 192 -0.01 3.41 4.41
N ALA A 193 -0.88 3.55 5.42
CA ALA A 193 -2.33 3.61 5.22
C ALA A 193 -2.74 4.86 4.42
N MET A 194 -2.13 6.01 4.70
CA MET A 194 -2.35 7.25 3.93
C MET A 194 -1.90 7.06 2.47
N CYS A 195 -0.68 6.57 2.24
CA CYS A 195 -0.19 6.30 0.90
C CYS A 195 -1.08 5.28 0.16
N MET A 196 -1.56 4.23 0.84
CA MET A 196 -2.49 3.27 0.27
C MET A 196 -3.81 3.95 -0.14
N ALA A 197 -4.37 4.82 0.68
CA ALA A 197 -5.60 5.54 0.37
C ALA A 197 -5.45 6.44 -0.86
N MET A 198 -4.35 7.21 -0.91
CA MET A 198 -4.00 8.03 -2.08
C MET A 198 -3.92 7.20 -3.36
N LEU A 199 -3.27 6.04 -3.29
CA LEU A 199 -3.12 5.13 -4.43
C LEU A 199 -4.46 4.52 -4.90
N LEU A 200 -5.34 4.16 -3.97
CA LEU A 200 -6.67 3.62 -4.28
C LEU A 200 -7.59 4.70 -4.89
N GLN A 201 -7.54 5.92 -4.37
CA GLN A 201 -8.32 7.05 -4.90
C GLN A 201 -7.72 7.67 -6.16
N ARG A 202 -6.48 7.32 -6.49
CA ARG A 202 -5.68 7.96 -7.53
C ARG A 202 -5.51 9.47 -7.35
N ASP A 203 -5.45 9.90 -6.09
CA ASP A 203 -5.31 11.29 -5.70
C ASP A 203 -4.19 11.44 -4.67
N ALA A 204 -3.31 12.42 -4.87
CA ALA A 204 -2.20 12.70 -3.98
C ALA A 204 -2.57 13.67 -2.83
N GLN A 205 -3.78 14.20 -2.81
CA GLN A 205 -4.22 15.14 -1.79
C GLN A 205 -4.68 14.39 -0.53
N LEU A 206 -4.01 14.64 0.60
CA LEU A 206 -4.39 14.07 1.90
C LEU A 206 -5.82 14.47 2.28
N ASP A 207 -6.20 15.71 1.99
CA ASP A 207 -7.51 16.26 2.36
C ASP A 207 -8.68 15.65 1.59
N HIS A 208 -8.41 14.89 0.51
CA HIS A 208 -9.43 14.17 -0.25
C HIS A 208 -9.62 12.72 0.21
N ILE A 209 -8.83 12.25 1.19
CA ILE A 209 -8.96 10.90 1.73
C ILE A 209 -10.33 10.74 2.41
N THR A 210 -11.10 9.74 1.97
CA THR A 210 -12.43 9.47 2.51
C THR A 210 -12.43 8.34 3.52
N VAL A 211 -13.40 8.37 4.44
CA VAL A 211 -13.66 7.27 5.39
C VAL A 211 -13.88 5.94 4.65
N THR A 212 -14.63 5.96 3.55
CA THR A 212 -14.93 4.77 2.75
C THR A 212 -13.66 4.07 2.25
N THR A 213 -12.68 4.83 1.74
CA THR A 213 -11.40 4.26 1.30
C THR A 213 -10.63 3.66 2.48
N LEU A 214 -10.62 4.31 3.64
CA LEU A 214 -9.94 3.79 4.83
C LEU A 214 -10.63 2.52 5.38
N GLN A 215 -11.95 2.44 5.27
CA GLN A 215 -12.73 1.23 5.59
C GLN A 215 -12.44 0.09 4.61
N GLN A 216 -12.33 0.38 3.31
CA GLN A 216 -11.90 -0.61 2.31
C GLN A 216 -10.53 -1.18 2.69
N ILE A 217 -9.55 -0.32 2.99
CA ILE A 217 -8.22 -0.75 3.45
C ILE A 217 -8.34 -1.62 4.71
N ALA A 218 -9.17 -1.24 5.67
CA ALA A 218 -9.38 -2.04 6.88
C ALA A 218 -9.97 -3.43 6.59
N ALA A 219 -10.84 -3.54 5.59
CA ALA A 219 -11.51 -4.79 5.24
C ALA A 219 -10.61 -5.74 4.44
N THR A 220 -9.80 -5.22 3.51
CA THR A 220 -9.10 -6.03 2.50
C THR A 220 -7.60 -6.21 2.76
N CYS A 221 -6.95 -5.24 3.39
CA CYS A 221 -5.51 -5.28 3.62
C CYS A 221 -5.13 -6.08 4.88
N PRO A 222 -3.83 -6.45 5.04
CA PRO A 222 -3.33 -7.12 6.24
C PRO A 222 -3.60 -6.34 7.53
N ASP A 223 -3.59 -7.05 8.67
CA ASP A 223 -3.94 -6.49 9.98
C ASP A 223 -3.18 -5.20 10.32
N SER A 224 -1.89 -5.11 9.97
CA SER A 224 -1.08 -3.90 10.23
C SER A 224 -1.62 -2.64 9.54
N LEU A 225 -2.11 -2.75 8.30
CA LEU A 225 -2.75 -1.65 7.59
C LEU A 225 -4.16 -1.39 8.08
N ARG A 226 -4.87 -2.41 8.55
CA ARG A 226 -6.20 -2.26 9.18
C ARG A 226 -6.15 -1.42 10.44
N GLU A 227 -5.24 -1.71 11.36
CA GLU A 227 -5.12 -0.90 12.59
C GLU A 227 -4.68 0.52 12.28
N ALA A 228 -3.79 0.65 11.30
CA ALA A 228 -3.29 1.94 10.85
C ALA A 228 -4.35 2.79 10.16
N SER A 229 -5.22 2.22 9.32
CA SER A 229 -6.27 2.97 8.63
C SER A 229 -7.33 3.50 9.58
N ALA A 230 -7.71 2.72 10.60
CA ALA A 230 -8.58 3.20 11.66
C ALA A 230 -7.92 4.31 12.49
N THR A 231 -6.62 4.18 12.79
CA THR A 231 -5.87 5.24 13.49
C THR A 231 -5.76 6.51 12.67
N LEU A 232 -5.49 6.38 11.37
CA LEU A 232 -5.48 7.49 10.43
C LEU A 232 -6.84 8.19 10.38
N SER A 233 -7.95 7.45 10.33
CA SER A 233 -9.30 8.05 10.31
C SER A 233 -9.55 8.93 11.54
N ARG A 234 -9.10 8.51 12.73
CA ARG A 234 -9.23 9.30 13.96
C ARG A 234 -8.35 10.55 13.94
N ILE A 235 -7.15 10.46 13.35
CA ILE A 235 -6.26 11.62 13.20
C ILE A 235 -6.87 12.65 12.26
N LEU A 236 -7.40 12.21 11.11
CA LEU A 236 -8.07 13.06 10.14
C LEU A 236 -9.33 13.71 10.71
N ALA A 237 -10.14 12.96 11.48
CA ALA A 237 -11.34 13.49 12.12
C ALA A 237 -11.00 14.54 13.18
N ALA A 238 -10.01 14.28 14.03
CA ALA A 238 -9.55 15.25 15.02
C ALA A 238 -8.94 16.52 14.39
N SER A 239 -8.47 16.43 13.15
CA SER A 239 -7.94 17.55 12.37
C SER A 239 -9.01 18.23 11.50
N GLY A 240 -10.25 17.74 11.52
CA GLY A 240 -11.38 18.29 10.75
C GLY A 240 -11.37 17.97 9.25
N THR A 241 -10.48 17.08 8.78
CA THR A 241 -10.42 16.65 7.37
C THR A 241 -11.60 15.76 6.99
N ILE A 242 -12.09 14.95 7.93
CA ILE A 242 -13.29 14.12 7.77
C ILE A 242 -14.23 14.33 8.95
N GLU A 243 -15.52 14.09 8.77
CA GLU A 243 -16.54 14.33 9.80
C GLU A 243 -16.36 13.40 11.02
N GLU A 244 -16.20 12.10 10.78
CA GLU A 244 -16.06 11.11 11.85
C GLU A 244 -15.04 10.02 11.45
N GLY A 245 -14.19 9.65 12.41
CA GLY A 245 -13.30 8.49 12.27
C GLY A 245 -14.02 7.19 12.61
N PHE A 246 -13.46 6.04 12.23
CA PHE A 246 -14.02 4.74 12.60
C PHE A 246 -13.10 3.95 13.52
N ASP A 247 -13.69 3.05 14.29
CA ASP A 247 -12.96 2.07 15.09
C ASP A 247 -13.27 0.66 14.58
N TYR A 248 -12.29 0.05 13.90
CA TYR A 248 -12.39 -1.33 13.40
C TYR A 248 -12.53 -2.38 14.51
N ARG A 249 -12.22 -2.03 15.77
CA ARG A 249 -12.39 -2.93 16.91
C ARG A 249 -13.83 -2.98 17.38
N ILE A 250 -14.68 -2.00 17.05
CA ILE A 250 -16.10 -2.00 17.45
C ILE A 250 -16.85 -3.16 16.80
N THR A 251 -16.56 -3.48 15.54
CA THR A 251 -17.18 -4.61 14.83
C THR A 251 -16.67 -5.98 15.32
N GLN A 252 -15.46 -6.04 15.89
CA GLN A 252 -14.90 -7.24 16.53
C GLN A 252 -15.13 -7.31 18.04
N ARG A 253 -15.79 -6.33 18.65
CA ARG A 253 -16.22 -6.48 20.03
C ARG A 253 -17.19 -7.66 20.07
N ARG A 254 -16.78 -8.75 20.71
CA ARG A 254 -17.67 -9.86 21.09
C ARG A 254 -18.87 -9.40 21.94
N ARG A 255 -18.93 -8.13 22.36
CA ARG A 255 -20.01 -7.58 23.18
C ARG A 255 -20.37 -6.13 22.81
N PRO A 256 -21.68 -5.81 22.74
CA PRO A 256 -22.15 -4.48 22.38
C PRO A 256 -21.64 -3.37 23.33
N PRO A 257 -21.60 -2.10 22.88
CA PRO A 257 -21.00 -0.98 23.61
C PRO A 257 -21.63 -0.63 24.97
N ARG A 258 -22.69 -1.32 25.40
CA ARG A 258 -23.50 -0.96 26.59
C ARG A 258 -23.47 -1.93 27.76
N GLU A 259 -22.68 -3.00 27.75
CA GLU A 259 -22.62 -3.91 28.90
C GLU A 259 -21.19 -4.22 29.32
N TYR A 260 -20.59 -3.28 30.03
CA TYR A 260 -19.57 -3.59 31.03
C TYR A 260 -20.03 -3.08 32.39
N ASN A 261 -21.08 -3.69 32.93
CA ASN A 261 -21.28 -3.68 34.38
C ASN A 261 -20.22 -4.61 34.98
N ALA A 262 -18.98 -4.12 35.05
CA ALA A 262 -17.80 -4.77 35.64
C ALA A 262 -18.03 -5.31 37.06
N THR A 263 -19.14 -4.89 37.67
CA THR A 263 -19.52 -5.12 39.05
C THR A 263 -20.70 -6.08 39.19
N ALA A 264 -21.34 -6.51 38.09
CA ALA A 264 -22.55 -7.35 38.14
C ALA A 264 -22.26 -8.74 38.73
N ASP A 265 -21.18 -9.39 38.30
CA ASP A 265 -20.81 -10.75 38.70
C ASP A 265 -19.69 -10.80 39.75
N VAL A 266 -19.44 -9.67 40.45
CA VAL A 266 -18.39 -9.60 41.48
C VAL A 266 -19.04 -9.76 42.85
N PRO A 267 -18.59 -10.70 43.70
CA PRO A 267 -19.10 -10.84 45.06
C PRO A 267 -19.07 -9.51 45.81
N THR A 268 -20.17 -9.15 46.48
CA THR A 268 -20.36 -7.82 47.09
C THR A 268 -19.23 -7.45 48.06
N LYS A 269 -18.72 -8.43 48.82
CA LYS A 269 -17.57 -8.24 49.71
C LYS A 269 -16.28 -7.87 48.96
N TRP A 270 -16.01 -8.53 47.84
CA TRP A 270 -14.85 -8.23 47.00
C TRP A 270 -14.96 -6.85 46.33
N LEU A 271 -16.18 -6.47 45.91
CA LEU A 271 -16.44 -5.17 45.32
C LEU A 271 -16.13 -4.02 46.30
N VAL A 272 -16.46 -4.20 47.59
CA VAL A 272 -16.13 -3.22 48.65
C VAL A 272 -14.60 -3.06 48.78
N TRP A 273 -13.85 -4.16 48.76
CA TRP A 273 -12.38 -4.11 48.81
C TRP A 273 -11.77 -3.43 47.58
N CYS A 274 -12.28 -3.74 46.39
CA CYS A 274 -11.86 -3.05 45.16
C CYS A 274 -12.09 -1.54 45.29
N LYS A 275 -13.33 -1.12 45.68
CA LYS A 275 -13.70 0.30 45.87
C LYS A 275 -12.78 1.00 46.85
N ARG A 276 -12.46 0.35 47.97
CA ARG A 276 -11.54 0.87 48.97
C ARG A 276 -10.12 1.01 48.42
N TRP A 277 -9.58 -0.01 47.76
CA TRP A 277 -8.27 0.05 47.12
C TRP A 277 -8.17 1.22 46.12
N ARG A 278 -9.20 1.42 45.30
CA ARG A 278 -9.25 2.53 44.34
C ARG A 278 -9.22 3.90 45.00
N ALA A 279 -9.94 4.05 46.12
CA ALA A 279 -9.99 5.29 46.88
C ALA A 279 -8.68 5.60 47.64
N THR A 280 -7.91 4.56 47.99
CA THR A 280 -6.68 4.71 48.78
C THR A 280 -5.39 4.58 47.95
N SER A 281 -5.49 4.32 46.65
CA SER A 281 -4.33 4.14 45.78
C SER A 281 -3.67 5.47 45.44
N VAL A 282 -2.34 5.54 45.60
CA VAL A 282 -1.49 6.69 45.23
C VAL A 282 -0.88 6.57 43.83
N LEU A 283 -1.32 5.57 43.05
CA LEU A 283 -0.85 5.36 41.69
C LEU A 283 -1.37 6.44 40.73
N ARG A 284 -0.74 6.56 39.56
CA ARG A 284 -1.23 7.44 38.48
C ARG A 284 -2.65 7.03 38.06
N PRO A 285 -3.53 7.97 37.65
CA PRO A 285 -4.93 7.67 37.32
C PRO A 285 -5.13 6.53 36.31
N SER A 286 -4.27 6.44 35.29
CA SER A 286 -4.29 5.37 34.29
C SER A 286 -3.93 3.99 34.88
N SER A 287 -2.98 3.94 35.81
CA SER A 287 -2.59 2.74 36.54
C SER A 287 -3.67 2.29 37.53
N ILE A 288 -4.36 3.23 38.18
CA ILE A 288 -5.53 2.95 39.03
C ILE A 288 -6.64 2.30 38.21
N LEU A 289 -6.94 2.85 37.02
CA LEU A 289 -7.99 2.33 36.15
C LEU A 289 -7.67 0.92 35.64
N SER A 290 -6.43 0.67 35.24
CA SER A 290 -5.97 -0.64 34.79
C SER A 290 -6.03 -1.67 35.93
N GLY A 291 -5.45 -1.34 37.09
CA GLY A 291 -5.46 -2.22 38.26
C GLY A 291 -6.87 -2.50 38.79
N TRP A 292 -7.76 -1.52 38.72
CA TRP A 292 -9.18 -1.67 39.06
C TRP A 292 -9.85 -2.78 38.26
N TYR A 293 -9.68 -2.79 36.93
CA TYR A 293 -10.29 -3.82 36.09
C TYR A 293 -9.68 -5.20 36.29
N VAL A 294 -8.39 -5.29 36.62
CA VAL A 294 -7.75 -6.56 36.98
C VAL A 294 -8.32 -7.09 38.29
N LEU A 295 -8.44 -6.26 39.32
CA LEU A 295 -9.01 -6.65 40.61
C LEU A 295 -10.47 -7.12 40.48
N LEU A 296 -11.29 -6.43 39.67
CA LEU A 296 -12.66 -6.88 39.41
C LEU A 296 -12.70 -8.25 38.73
N LYS A 297 -11.82 -8.52 37.76
CA LYS A 297 -11.71 -9.84 37.11
C LYS A 297 -11.27 -10.94 38.08
N CYS A 298 -10.33 -10.65 38.98
CA CYS A 298 -9.94 -11.61 40.03
C CYS A 298 -11.14 -12.01 40.89
N GLY A 299 -12.00 -11.05 41.25
CA GLY A 299 -13.21 -11.32 42.03
C GLY A 299 -14.24 -12.21 41.33
N GLN A 300 -14.28 -12.19 40.00
CA GLN A 300 -15.17 -13.03 39.19
C GLN A 300 -14.66 -14.48 39.06
N LEU A 301 -13.38 -14.73 39.34
CA LEU A 301 -12.76 -16.06 39.23
C LEU A 301 -12.74 -16.82 40.56
N VAL A 302 -13.11 -16.17 41.66
CA VAL A 302 -13.06 -16.70 43.03
C VAL A 302 -14.48 -17.08 43.53
N SER A 303 -15.49 -17.03 42.66
CA SER A 303 -16.87 -17.48 42.91
C SER A 303 -17.07 -18.96 42.58
#